data_AF-A0A914DMC6-F1
#
_entry.id   AF-A0A914DMC6-F1
#
_cell.length_a   1.000
_cell.length_b   1.000
_cell.length_c   1.000
_cell.angle_alpha   90.00
_cell.angle_beta   90.00
_cell.angle_gamma   90.00
#
_symmetry.space_group_name_H-M   'P 1'
#
loop_
_entity.id
_entity.type
_entity.pdbx_description
1 polymer ?
#
loop_
_entity_poly.entity_id
_entity_poly.type
_entity_poly.pdbx_seq_one_letter_code
_entity_poly.pdbx_strand_id
1 'polypeptide(L)'
;MSRLLEVLSVCLLISISSLAIPMLEPASKDISATPQCSTNASAAWVDVILLIDTSINMGSSNLRKIATLVPLALSKFSIGNQADIMKGQHNTRVAVVTYDHIARVVANFTSINSINDLNGVLNRISVSSSSDANIYDAFMQYGNIFNETTDIQVQIDNNRPTAWVVFASSIKTPVINQYVTRIAPQNVGAGSPSSTVITINFNTADAALTNTLNQLSLNPYANATMYNFASTSNTLTADLSWAILQANCFCQVEEGIPLVMFDKSNNRYSRYAQCMVLAGSGDPTEGIENNVPQICANYDLTPASILSADQENFVQNVWVSEEEDSAPYYIGLHKNSQSQWVWYDYNLTDFSASYFNWAPGYPQNNGNCAVLNYANDGTTFVWQDADCEPQYTLNGLSLCQMRSCDAESVACGFVEVIILASDQENTQRRPAHEKPSKRLHKISRANSNKRIVRKH
;
A
#
# COMPACT_ATOMS: atom_id res chain seq x y z
N MET A 1 71.41 21.89 -0.74
CA MET A 1 72.33 21.85 -1.90
C MET A 1 73.02 20.48 -1.88
N SER A 2 72.71 19.63 -2.87
CA SER A 2 73.32 18.33 -3.17
C SER A 2 73.29 17.23 -2.10
N ARG A 3 72.39 16.25 -2.26
CA ARG A 3 72.68 14.81 -2.41
C ARG A 3 71.37 14.00 -2.37
N LEU A 4 70.79 13.77 -3.54
CA LEU A 4 69.77 12.74 -3.77
C LEU A 4 69.75 12.43 -5.27
N LEU A 5 70.66 11.55 -5.68
CA LEU A 5 70.75 10.99 -7.02
C LEU A 5 71.53 9.68 -6.89
N GLU A 6 70.81 8.58 -6.98
CA GLU A 6 71.22 7.26 -7.48
C GLU A 6 70.20 6.23 -6.98
N VAL A 7 69.11 6.04 -7.74
CA VAL A 7 68.69 4.72 -8.25
C VAL A 7 67.78 5.03 -9.45
N LEU A 8 68.29 4.74 -10.65
CA LEU A 8 67.55 4.78 -11.90
C LEU A 8 67.62 3.38 -12.49
N SER A 9 66.48 2.91 -13.01
CA SER A 9 66.35 1.89 -14.04
C SER A 9 66.26 0.42 -13.60
N VAL A 10 65.05 -0.01 -13.23
CA VAL A 10 64.44 -1.17 -13.90
C VAL A 10 63.03 -0.77 -14.32
N CYS A 11 62.85 -0.63 -15.64
CA CYS A 11 61.57 -0.45 -16.30
C CYS A 11 60.66 -1.65 -16.06
N LEU A 12 59.46 -1.43 -15.52
CA LEU A 12 58.30 -2.22 -15.90
C LEU A 12 57.13 -1.28 -16.17
N LEU A 13 56.72 -1.29 -17.43
CA LEU A 13 55.58 -0.58 -18.00
C LEU A 13 54.31 -0.94 -17.24
N ILE A 14 53.77 -0.02 -16.44
CA ILE A 14 52.35 0.00 -16.12
C ILE A 14 51.78 1.17 -16.90
N SER A 15 51.34 0.87 -18.12
CA SER A 15 50.38 1.68 -18.83
C SER A 15 49.18 1.90 -17.91
N ILE A 16 48.92 3.16 -17.57
CA ILE A 16 47.64 3.60 -17.02
C ILE A 16 46.63 3.42 -18.15
N SER A 17 46.13 2.20 -18.34
CA SER A 17 44.82 2.02 -18.94
C SER A 17 43.84 2.64 -17.96
N SER A 18 43.51 3.90 -18.24
CA SER A 18 42.22 4.49 -17.90
C SER A 18 41.16 3.43 -18.18
N LEU A 19 40.79 2.67 -17.16
CA LEU A 19 39.48 2.06 -17.08
C LEU A 19 38.52 3.25 -17.05
N ALA A 20 38.17 3.72 -18.25
CA ALA A 20 36.89 4.32 -18.45
C ALA A 20 35.92 3.25 -17.96
N ILE A 21 35.49 3.39 -16.71
CA ILE A 21 34.21 2.84 -16.28
C ILE A 21 33.28 3.34 -17.37
N PRO A 22 32.66 2.48 -18.20
CA PRO A 22 31.58 2.95 -19.03
C PRO A 22 30.60 3.53 -18.02
N MET A 23 30.46 4.87 -17.99
CA MET A 23 29.25 5.45 -17.47
C MET A 23 28.18 4.67 -18.21
N LEU A 24 27.48 3.78 -17.50
CA LEU A 24 26.22 3.30 -17.99
C LEU A 24 25.46 4.58 -18.25
N GLU A 25 25.33 4.93 -19.53
CA GLU A 25 24.25 5.80 -19.96
C GLU A 25 23.02 5.23 -19.26
N PRO A 26 22.31 6.02 -18.44
CA PRO A 26 21.00 5.59 -18.02
C PRO A 26 20.27 5.30 -19.32
N ALA A 27 19.93 4.03 -19.53
CA ALA A 27 19.06 3.62 -20.62
C ALA A 27 17.95 4.65 -20.67
N SER A 28 17.78 5.29 -21.83
CA SER A 28 16.81 6.37 -22.05
C SER A 28 15.48 5.96 -21.42
N LYS A 29 15.26 6.42 -20.20
CA LYS A 29 14.08 6.10 -19.42
C LYS A 29 13.07 7.10 -19.95
N ASP A 30 11.99 6.61 -20.55
CA ASP A 30 10.81 7.44 -20.79
C ASP A 30 10.34 7.97 -19.43
N ILE A 31 10.81 9.16 -19.06
CA ILE A 31 10.47 9.87 -17.82
C ILE A 31 9.22 10.71 -18.10
N SER A 32 8.16 10.02 -18.54
CA SER A 32 6.78 10.51 -18.59
C SER A 32 5.82 9.56 -17.87
N ALA A 33 6.34 8.48 -17.27
CA ALA A 33 5.56 7.40 -16.72
C ALA A 33 5.45 7.49 -15.20
N THR A 34 4.22 7.50 -14.69
CA THR A 34 3.93 7.28 -13.26
C THR A 34 4.70 6.06 -12.75
N PRO A 35 5.42 6.16 -11.63
CA PRO A 35 6.24 5.07 -11.10
C PRO A 35 5.45 3.76 -10.96
N GLN A 36 6.00 2.65 -11.44
CA GLN A 36 5.39 1.32 -11.35
C GLN A 36 5.84 0.60 -10.08
N CYS A 37 4.94 -0.19 -9.49
CA CYS A 37 5.32 -1.12 -8.42
C CYS A 37 6.23 -2.23 -8.96
N SER A 38 7.12 -2.76 -8.12
CA SER A 38 7.95 -3.91 -8.47
C SER A 38 7.11 -5.11 -8.92
N THR A 39 7.67 -5.84 -9.90
CA THR A 39 7.10 -7.10 -10.42
C THR A 39 7.80 -8.34 -9.85
N ASN A 40 8.69 -8.18 -8.87
CA ASN A 40 9.48 -9.26 -8.31
C ASN A 40 8.73 -10.06 -7.24
N ALA A 41 7.97 -11.07 -7.67
CA ALA A 41 7.24 -11.97 -6.77
C ALA A 41 8.14 -12.71 -5.76
N SER A 42 9.39 -12.99 -6.11
CA SER A 42 10.31 -13.72 -5.21
C SER A 42 10.77 -12.91 -4.01
N ALA A 43 10.67 -11.58 -4.09
CA ALA A 43 10.96 -10.63 -3.01
C ALA A 43 9.68 -10.02 -2.40
N ALA A 44 8.50 -10.55 -2.72
CA ALA A 44 7.26 -10.04 -2.17
C ALA A 44 7.18 -10.27 -0.64
N TRP A 45 6.76 -9.21 0.05
CA TRP A 45 6.54 -9.13 1.50
C TRP A 45 5.04 -8.98 1.76
N VAL A 46 4.30 -10.10 1.67
CA VAL A 46 2.83 -10.09 1.75
C VAL A 46 2.32 -11.27 2.56
N ASP A 47 1.23 -11.04 3.30
CA ASP A 47 0.47 -12.09 3.97
C ASP A 47 -0.69 -12.51 3.08
N VAL A 48 -0.70 -13.76 2.65
CA VAL A 48 -1.78 -14.31 1.81
C VAL A 48 -2.71 -15.15 2.68
N ILE A 49 -3.95 -14.70 2.82
CA ILE A 49 -4.99 -15.44 3.55
C ILE A 49 -5.97 -16.03 2.53
N LEU A 50 -5.97 -17.35 2.42
CA LEU A 50 -6.87 -18.09 1.53
C LEU A 50 -8.16 -18.41 2.28
N LEU A 51 -9.28 -17.80 1.86
CA LEU A 51 -10.62 -18.10 2.37
C LEU A 51 -11.31 -19.04 1.37
N ILE A 52 -11.47 -20.31 1.73
CA ILE A 52 -11.95 -21.36 0.84
C ILE A 52 -13.35 -21.82 1.26
N ASP A 53 -14.36 -21.54 0.43
CA ASP A 53 -15.71 -22.10 0.58
C ASP A 53 -15.65 -23.63 0.45
N THR A 54 -16.08 -24.33 1.50
CA THR A 54 -16.17 -25.79 1.55
C THR A 54 -17.62 -26.29 1.57
N SER A 55 -18.59 -25.44 1.25
CA SER A 55 -19.99 -25.84 1.15
C SER A 55 -20.21 -26.91 0.07
N ILE A 56 -21.36 -27.57 0.12
CA ILE A 56 -21.81 -28.54 -0.89
C ILE A 56 -21.77 -27.93 -2.30
N ASN A 57 -22.07 -26.63 -2.44
CA ASN A 57 -22.09 -25.92 -3.71
C ASN A 57 -20.70 -25.79 -4.36
N MET A 58 -19.64 -25.80 -3.55
CA MET A 58 -18.27 -25.77 -4.08
C MET A 58 -17.98 -27.10 -4.79
N GLY A 59 -18.32 -28.21 -4.15
CA GLY A 59 -18.10 -29.55 -4.70
C GLY A 59 -16.61 -29.93 -4.80
N SER A 60 -16.35 -31.24 -4.88
CA SER A 60 -14.97 -31.76 -4.82
C SER A 60 -14.14 -31.41 -6.05
N SER A 61 -14.79 -31.21 -7.19
CA SER A 61 -14.13 -30.82 -8.45
C SER A 61 -13.51 -29.42 -8.34
N ASN A 62 -14.24 -28.45 -7.78
CA ASN A 62 -13.71 -27.10 -7.65
C ASN A 62 -12.66 -27.00 -6.53
N LEU A 63 -12.81 -27.74 -5.42
CA LEU A 63 -11.73 -27.84 -4.42
C LEU A 63 -10.42 -28.38 -5.01
N ARG A 64 -10.49 -29.39 -5.89
CA ARG A 64 -9.30 -29.89 -6.62
C ARG A 64 -8.70 -28.84 -7.55
N LYS A 65 -9.53 -28.01 -8.20
CA LYS A 65 -9.04 -26.87 -8.99
C LYS A 65 -8.29 -25.88 -8.12
N ILE A 66 -8.81 -25.53 -6.94
CA ILE A 66 -8.13 -24.63 -5.98
C ILE A 66 -6.78 -25.23 -5.55
N ALA A 67 -6.76 -26.50 -5.18
CA ALA A 67 -5.54 -27.22 -4.80
C ALA A 67 -4.47 -27.29 -5.92
N THR A 68 -4.86 -27.07 -7.18
CA THR A 68 -3.92 -26.97 -8.32
C THR A 68 -3.55 -25.52 -8.63
N LEU A 69 -4.54 -24.63 -8.65
CA LEU A 69 -4.42 -23.23 -9.04
C LEU A 69 -3.50 -22.45 -8.09
N VAL A 70 -3.74 -22.56 -6.78
CA VAL A 70 -3.06 -21.74 -5.77
C VAL A 70 -1.55 -21.99 -5.73
N PRO A 71 -1.07 -23.26 -5.66
CA PRO A 71 0.36 -23.55 -5.72
C PRO A 71 1.02 -23.05 -7.02
N LEU A 72 0.33 -23.12 -8.16
CA LEU A 72 0.84 -22.59 -9.42
C LEU A 72 0.96 -21.07 -9.40
N ALA A 73 -0.05 -20.36 -8.90
CA ALA A 73 -0.04 -18.90 -8.79
C ALA A 73 1.06 -18.40 -7.84
N LEU A 74 1.32 -19.15 -6.76
CA LEU A 74 2.33 -18.83 -5.75
C LEU A 74 3.72 -19.39 -6.05
N SER A 75 3.90 -20.15 -7.14
CA SER A 75 5.18 -20.83 -7.46
C SER A 75 6.38 -19.89 -7.65
N LYS A 76 6.15 -18.61 -7.97
CA LYS A 76 7.18 -17.57 -8.11
C LYS A 76 7.47 -16.82 -6.82
N PHE A 77 6.67 -17.03 -5.77
CA PHE A 77 6.82 -16.37 -4.49
C PHE A 77 7.72 -17.21 -3.58
N SER A 78 8.55 -16.53 -2.79
CA SER A 78 9.34 -17.18 -1.75
C SER A 78 8.44 -17.47 -0.55
N ILE A 79 7.78 -18.63 -0.52
CA ILE A 79 6.90 -19.02 0.59
C ILE A 79 7.74 -19.40 1.82
N GLY A 80 7.40 -18.85 2.98
CA GLY A 80 8.06 -19.16 4.24
C GLY A 80 7.50 -18.37 5.42
N ASN A 81 7.78 -18.82 6.65
CA ASN A 81 7.44 -18.08 7.88
C ASN A 81 8.64 -17.35 8.52
N GLN A 82 9.85 -17.51 7.98
CA GLN A 82 11.08 -16.85 8.43
C GLN A 82 11.63 -15.92 7.34
N ALA A 83 11.85 -14.67 7.69
CA ALA A 83 12.49 -13.68 6.84
C ALA A 83 13.72 -13.10 7.52
N ASP A 84 14.78 -12.87 6.75
CA ASP A 84 15.95 -12.12 7.18
C ASP A 84 15.98 -10.79 6.43
N ILE A 85 15.21 -9.85 6.96
CA ILE A 85 15.00 -8.55 6.33
C ILE A 85 16.33 -7.76 6.26
N MET A 86 17.23 -7.98 7.22
CA MET A 86 18.56 -7.37 7.25
C MET A 86 19.47 -7.88 6.13
N LYS A 87 19.18 -9.06 5.58
CA LYS A 87 19.84 -9.61 4.38
C LYS A 87 19.03 -9.40 3.10
N GLY A 88 17.97 -8.60 3.13
CA GLY A 88 17.06 -8.39 2.01
C GLY A 88 16.23 -9.63 1.64
N GLN A 89 16.08 -10.58 2.58
CA GLN A 89 15.28 -11.78 2.37
C GLN A 89 13.84 -11.49 2.79
N HIS A 90 12.96 -11.43 1.80
CA HIS A 90 11.53 -11.31 1.98
C HIS A 90 10.86 -12.61 1.62
N ASN A 91 9.80 -12.95 2.35
CA ASN A 91 9.00 -14.13 2.10
C ASN A 91 7.53 -13.77 2.10
N THR A 92 6.72 -14.62 1.48
CA THR A 92 5.27 -14.58 1.53
C THR A 92 4.80 -15.62 2.53
N ARG A 93 4.02 -15.20 3.53
CA ARG A 93 3.36 -16.13 4.46
C ARG A 93 1.99 -16.48 3.91
N VAL A 94 1.56 -17.71 4.14
CA VAL A 94 0.25 -18.18 3.68
C VAL A 94 -0.52 -18.77 4.84
N ALA A 95 -1.77 -18.34 5.00
CA ALA A 95 -2.73 -18.95 5.90
C ALA A 95 -3.92 -19.49 5.09
N VAL A 96 -4.58 -20.51 5.63
CA VAL A 96 -5.73 -21.17 5.01
C VAL A 96 -6.86 -21.24 6.01
N VAL A 97 -7.98 -20.63 5.65
CA VAL A 97 -9.25 -20.69 6.36
C VAL A 97 -10.27 -21.33 5.43
N THR A 98 -10.94 -22.37 5.90
CA THR A 98 -12.10 -22.94 5.20
C THR A 98 -13.38 -22.42 5.82
N TYR A 99 -14.43 -22.23 5.03
CA TYR A 99 -15.71 -21.80 5.58
C TYR A 99 -16.89 -22.54 4.94
N ASP A 100 -17.84 -22.92 5.79
CA ASP A 100 -19.14 -23.45 5.43
C ASP A 100 -20.23 -22.74 6.24
N HIS A 101 -21.00 -23.43 7.08
CA HIS A 101 -21.78 -22.80 8.14
C HIS A 101 -20.87 -22.08 9.17
N ILE A 102 -19.67 -22.62 9.40
CA ILE A 102 -18.65 -22.11 10.35
C ILE A 102 -17.31 -22.02 9.63
N ALA A 103 -16.48 -21.05 9.99
CA ALA A 103 -15.11 -20.92 9.51
C ALA A 103 -14.09 -21.58 10.44
N ARG A 104 -13.03 -22.12 9.85
CA ARG A 104 -11.96 -22.83 10.57
C ARG A 104 -10.61 -22.49 9.98
N VAL A 105 -9.65 -22.12 10.83
CA VAL A 105 -8.23 -22.02 10.43
C VAL A 105 -7.70 -23.44 10.25
N VAL A 106 -7.37 -23.80 9.01
CA VAL A 106 -6.78 -25.10 8.64
C VAL A 106 -5.25 -25.03 8.71
N ALA A 107 -4.69 -23.87 8.40
CA ALA A 107 -3.27 -23.58 8.51
C ALA A 107 -3.07 -22.10 8.87
N ASN A 108 -2.26 -21.82 9.89
CA ASN A 108 -1.87 -20.47 10.27
C ASN A 108 -0.56 -20.06 9.57
N PHE A 109 -0.06 -18.83 9.76
CA PHE A 109 1.16 -18.36 9.10
C PHE A 109 2.43 -19.14 9.46
N THR A 110 2.44 -19.88 10.56
CA THR A 110 3.57 -20.72 10.96
C THR A 110 3.54 -22.12 10.33
N SER A 111 2.39 -22.53 9.79
CA SER A 111 2.13 -23.91 9.33
C SER A 111 2.67 -24.21 7.94
N ILE A 112 2.89 -23.19 7.10
CA ILE A 112 3.26 -23.35 5.68
C ILE A 112 4.61 -22.68 5.43
N ASN A 113 5.63 -23.49 5.12
CA ASN A 113 7.00 -23.02 4.90
C ASN A 113 7.51 -23.26 3.48
N SER A 114 6.68 -23.86 2.64
CA SER A 114 7.02 -24.18 1.26
C SER A 114 5.75 -24.41 0.44
N ILE A 115 5.88 -24.41 -0.89
CA ILE A 115 4.82 -24.82 -1.80
C ILE A 115 4.36 -26.28 -1.54
N ASN A 116 5.25 -27.15 -1.07
CA ASN A 116 4.91 -28.53 -0.73
C ASN A 116 4.02 -28.63 0.52
N ASP A 117 4.27 -27.81 1.54
CA ASP A 117 3.40 -27.75 2.72
C ASP A 117 2.01 -27.22 2.33
N LEU A 118 1.97 -26.18 1.50
CA LEU A 118 0.73 -25.63 0.96
C LEU A 118 -0.06 -26.68 0.18
N ASN A 119 0.61 -27.43 -0.72
CA ASN A 119 0.01 -28.57 -1.42
C ASN A 119 -0.57 -29.59 -0.44
N GLY A 120 0.17 -29.92 0.62
CA GLY A 120 -0.25 -30.84 1.66
C GLY A 120 -1.51 -30.38 2.40
N VAL A 121 -1.61 -29.08 2.72
CA VAL A 121 -2.78 -28.47 3.35
C VAL A 121 -3.99 -28.49 2.40
N LEU A 122 -3.83 -27.98 1.18
CA LEU A 122 -4.94 -27.85 0.23
C LEU A 122 -5.52 -29.20 -0.20
N ASN A 123 -4.68 -30.24 -0.37
CA ASN A 123 -5.14 -31.58 -0.74
C ASN A 123 -5.94 -32.30 0.35
N ARG A 124 -5.93 -31.82 1.60
CA ARG A 124 -6.70 -32.39 2.71
C ARG A 124 -8.07 -31.73 2.87
N ILE A 125 -8.33 -30.63 2.17
CA ILE A 125 -9.61 -29.92 2.25
C ILE A 125 -10.68 -30.74 1.53
N SER A 126 -11.77 -31.01 2.24
CA SER A 126 -12.91 -31.77 1.74
C SER A 126 -14.19 -30.95 1.77
N VAL A 127 -15.14 -31.31 0.90
CA VAL A 127 -16.48 -30.72 0.90
C VAL A 127 -17.17 -31.06 2.22
N SER A 128 -17.78 -30.06 2.84
CA SER A 128 -18.60 -30.20 4.04
C SER A 128 -19.99 -30.78 3.72
N SER A 129 -20.74 -31.12 4.76
CA SER A 129 -22.16 -31.49 4.63
C SER A 129 -23.11 -30.29 4.63
N SER A 130 -22.59 -29.06 4.64
CA SER A 130 -23.38 -27.84 4.75
C SER A 130 -23.56 -27.18 3.39
N SER A 131 -24.75 -26.66 3.10
CA SER A 131 -24.99 -25.77 1.95
C SER A 131 -24.69 -24.30 2.26
N ASP A 132 -24.45 -23.96 3.53
CA ASP A 132 -24.13 -22.59 3.94
C ASP A 132 -22.68 -22.23 3.58
N ALA A 133 -22.47 -20.97 3.20
CA ALA A 133 -21.17 -20.37 2.93
C ALA A 133 -21.07 -19.01 3.66
N ASN A 134 -20.62 -19.07 4.92
CA ASN A 134 -20.53 -17.98 5.86
C ASN A 134 -19.16 -17.28 5.79
N ILE A 135 -18.96 -16.50 4.73
CA ILE A 135 -17.72 -15.75 4.50
C ILE A 135 -17.41 -14.74 5.62
N TYR A 136 -18.43 -14.19 6.29
CA TYR A 136 -18.22 -13.26 7.41
C TYR A 136 -17.44 -13.93 8.54
N ASP A 137 -17.83 -15.14 8.93
CA ASP A 137 -17.13 -15.90 9.98
C ASP A 137 -15.68 -16.21 9.57
N ALA A 138 -15.42 -16.35 8.26
CA ALA A 138 -14.08 -16.55 7.72
C ALA A 138 -13.17 -15.35 7.93
N PHE A 139 -13.65 -14.12 7.67
CA PHE A 139 -12.92 -12.90 7.99
C PHE A 139 -12.68 -12.75 9.49
N MET A 140 -13.63 -13.17 10.33
CA MET A 140 -13.49 -13.12 11.79
C MET A 140 -12.42 -14.07 12.34
N GLN A 141 -11.92 -15.02 11.55
CA GLN A 141 -10.80 -15.87 11.94
C GLN A 141 -9.44 -15.15 11.94
N TYR A 142 -9.36 -13.88 11.50
CA TYR A 142 -8.11 -13.14 11.38
C TYR A 142 -7.21 -13.24 12.63
N GLY A 143 -7.75 -12.97 13.82
CA GLY A 143 -6.99 -13.05 15.07
C GLY A 143 -6.45 -14.45 15.37
N ASN A 144 -7.16 -15.50 14.96
CA ASN A 144 -6.76 -16.90 15.17
C ASN A 144 -5.68 -17.36 14.18
N ILE A 145 -5.39 -16.58 13.13
CA ILE A 145 -4.32 -16.86 12.18
C ILE A 145 -2.94 -16.49 12.76
N PHE A 146 -2.91 -15.55 13.70
CA PHE A 146 -1.68 -15.17 14.42
C PHE A 146 -1.49 -16.08 15.64
N ASN A 147 -0.26 -16.52 15.87
CA ASN A 147 0.07 -17.36 17.02
C ASN A 147 0.84 -16.50 18.03
N GLU A 148 0.20 -16.14 19.14
CA GLU A 148 0.65 -15.14 20.14
C GLU A 148 2.02 -15.41 20.82
N THR A 149 2.74 -16.51 20.50
CA THR A 149 3.89 -16.99 21.30
C THR A 149 5.28 -16.82 20.68
N THR A 150 5.42 -16.42 19.40
CA THR A 150 6.73 -16.20 18.73
C THR A 150 7.01 -14.74 18.37
N ASP A 151 6.20 -13.84 18.89
CA ASP A 151 5.86 -12.58 18.24
C ASP A 151 6.57 -11.34 18.83
N ILE A 152 7.68 -11.54 19.54
CA ILE A 152 8.64 -10.45 19.78
C ILE A 152 9.30 -10.02 18.45
N GLN A 153 9.38 -10.92 17.46
CA GLN A 153 9.68 -10.59 16.07
C GLN A 153 8.48 -9.95 15.32
N VAL A 154 7.25 -10.14 15.82
CA VAL A 154 6.04 -9.60 15.18
C VAL A 154 5.82 -8.11 15.43
N GLN A 155 6.48 -7.52 16.44
CA GLN A 155 6.61 -6.07 16.47
C GLN A 155 7.41 -5.50 15.27
N ILE A 156 8.21 -6.33 14.59
CA ILE A 156 8.92 -5.99 13.34
C ILE A 156 8.04 -6.34 12.11
N ASP A 157 7.10 -7.29 12.22
CA ASP A 157 6.20 -7.74 11.13
C ASP A 157 4.90 -6.91 10.98
N ASN A 158 4.64 -5.93 11.85
CA ASN A 158 3.35 -5.23 11.93
C ASN A 158 2.97 -4.37 10.71
N ASN A 159 3.84 -4.22 9.70
CA ASN A 159 3.55 -3.43 8.49
C ASN A 159 3.50 -4.26 7.20
N ARG A 160 3.21 -5.57 7.28
CA ARG A 160 3.08 -6.42 6.09
C ARG A 160 1.67 -6.34 5.49
N PRO A 161 1.51 -5.95 4.21
CA PRO A 161 0.20 -5.92 3.57
C PRO A 161 -0.43 -7.29 3.51
N THR A 162 -1.76 -7.34 3.58
CA THR A 162 -2.53 -8.58 3.54
C THR A 162 -3.31 -8.71 2.23
N ALA A 163 -3.19 -9.86 1.57
CA ALA A 163 -3.98 -10.28 0.43
C ALA A 163 -5.00 -11.35 0.84
N TRP A 164 -6.27 -10.97 0.91
CA TRP A 164 -7.39 -11.86 1.20
C TRP A 164 -7.90 -12.49 -0.10
N VAL A 165 -7.63 -13.78 -0.32
CA VAL A 165 -8.08 -14.49 -1.52
C VAL A 165 -9.31 -15.33 -1.20
N VAL A 166 -10.46 -14.88 -1.69
CA VAL A 166 -11.77 -15.49 -1.46
C VAL A 166 -12.12 -16.42 -2.62
N PHE A 167 -12.27 -17.72 -2.34
CA PHE A 167 -12.80 -18.70 -3.28
C PHE A 167 -14.24 -19.00 -2.90
N ALA A 168 -15.21 -18.57 -3.71
CA ALA A 168 -16.64 -18.69 -3.39
C ALA A 168 -17.44 -19.34 -4.52
N SER A 169 -18.30 -20.29 -4.16
CA SER A 169 -19.31 -20.89 -5.04
C SER A 169 -20.74 -20.49 -4.67
N SER A 170 -20.91 -20.06 -3.42
CA SER A 170 -22.14 -19.51 -2.87
C SER A 170 -21.79 -18.58 -1.70
N ILE A 171 -22.76 -17.77 -1.28
CA ILE A 171 -22.62 -16.88 -0.12
C ILE A 171 -23.95 -16.77 0.62
N LYS A 172 -23.88 -16.61 1.95
CA LYS A 172 -25.06 -16.26 2.75
C LYS A 172 -25.26 -14.75 2.77
N THR A 173 -26.24 -14.26 2.00
CA THR A 173 -26.42 -12.85 1.61
C THR A 173 -26.70 -11.82 2.72
N PRO A 174 -27.34 -12.10 3.88
CA PRO A 174 -27.77 -11.00 4.76
C PRO A 174 -26.67 -10.27 5.55
N VAL A 175 -25.39 -10.66 5.45
CA VAL A 175 -24.31 -10.15 6.34
C VAL A 175 -23.31 -9.21 5.65
N ILE A 176 -23.32 -9.14 4.32
CA ILE A 176 -22.25 -8.42 3.58
C ILE A 176 -22.47 -6.89 3.56
N ASN A 177 -23.72 -6.42 3.69
CA ASN A 177 -24.06 -5.03 3.40
C ASN A 177 -23.69 -4.01 4.50
N GLN A 178 -23.28 -4.44 5.68
CA GLN A 178 -22.93 -3.53 6.79
C GLN A 178 -21.62 -3.89 7.51
N TYR A 179 -21.19 -5.15 7.44
CA TYR A 179 -19.99 -5.60 8.16
C TYR A 179 -18.84 -5.95 7.22
N VAL A 180 -19.04 -6.71 6.15
CA VAL A 180 -17.87 -7.16 5.33
C VAL A 180 -17.28 -6.01 4.50
N THR A 181 -18.10 -5.10 3.97
CA THR A 181 -17.64 -3.87 3.31
C THR A 181 -16.95 -2.89 4.27
N ARG A 182 -17.20 -2.99 5.58
CA ARG A 182 -16.44 -2.28 6.62
C ARG A 182 -15.25 -3.10 7.13
N ILE A 183 -15.28 -4.43 7.13
CA ILE A 183 -14.23 -5.27 7.71
C ILE A 183 -13.05 -5.45 6.76
N ALA A 184 -13.29 -5.66 5.46
CA ALA A 184 -12.21 -5.77 4.48
C ALA A 184 -11.35 -4.49 4.36
N PRO A 185 -11.91 -3.27 4.54
CA PRO A 185 -11.14 -2.03 4.64
C PRO A 185 -10.85 -1.54 6.07
N GLN A 186 -11.71 -1.79 7.08
CA GLN A 186 -11.64 -1.17 8.43
C GLN A 186 -11.41 -2.13 9.63
N ASN A 187 -11.33 -3.46 9.45
CA ASN A 187 -10.69 -4.28 10.50
C ASN A 187 -9.15 -4.17 10.49
N VAL A 188 -8.66 -3.29 9.62
CA VAL A 188 -7.36 -2.63 9.67
C VAL A 188 -7.50 -1.47 10.67
N GLY A 189 -7.63 -1.75 11.98
CA GLY A 189 -7.73 -0.68 12.96
C GLY A 189 -6.44 0.15 13.02
N ALA A 190 -6.56 1.45 13.30
CA ALA A 190 -5.52 2.34 13.85
C ALA A 190 -4.11 1.69 13.91
N GLY A 191 -3.38 1.71 12.79
CA GLY A 191 -2.04 1.14 12.62
C GLY A 191 -1.94 -0.22 11.93
N SER A 192 -2.98 -0.69 11.22
CA SER A 192 -2.93 -1.99 10.54
C SER A 192 -2.48 -1.85 9.07
N PRO A 193 -1.79 -2.86 8.51
CA PRO A 193 -1.21 -2.79 7.17
C PRO A 193 -2.26 -2.86 6.05
N SER A 194 -1.97 -2.25 4.90
CA SER A 194 -2.90 -2.19 3.77
C SER A 194 -3.44 -3.57 3.37
N SER A 195 -4.76 -3.70 3.31
CA SER A 195 -5.45 -4.94 2.95
C SER A 195 -6.03 -4.89 1.54
N THR A 196 -5.97 -6.03 0.84
CA THR A 196 -6.49 -6.17 -0.54
C THR A 196 -7.34 -7.42 -0.62
N VAL A 197 -8.57 -7.30 -1.14
CA VAL A 197 -9.45 -8.45 -1.36
C VAL A 197 -9.43 -8.87 -2.83
N ILE A 198 -9.16 -10.14 -3.06
CA ILE A 198 -9.11 -10.81 -4.36
C ILE A 198 -10.19 -11.89 -4.32
N THR A 199 -11.13 -11.87 -5.26
CA THR A 199 -12.24 -12.84 -5.29
C THR A 199 -12.18 -13.74 -6.51
N ILE A 200 -12.49 -15.02 -6.32
CA ILE A 200 -12.55 -16.03 -7.37
C ILE A 200 -13.93 -16.68 -7.34
N ASN A 201 -14.70 -16.44 -8.40
CA ASN A 201 -16.07 -16.88 -8.55
C ASN A 201 -16.16 -18.28 -9.21
N PHE A 202 -16.61 -19.27 -8.44
CA PHE A 202 -16.86 -20.65 -8.90
C PHE A 202 -18.27 -20.89 -9.45
N ASN A 203 -19.15 -19.89 -9.36
CA ASN A 203 -20.51 -19.95 -9.87
C ASN A 203 -20.88 -18.62 -10.56
N THR A 204 -20.29 -18.38 -11.73
CA THR A 204 -20.52 -17.14 -12.51
C THR A 204 -21.93 -16.99 -13.06
N ALA A 205 -22.74 -18.05 -13.02
CA ALA A 205 -24.15 -17.99 -13.39
C ALA A 205 -25.01 -17.35 -12.29
N ASP A 206 -24.53 -17.31 -11.04
CA ASP A 206 -25.20 -16.65 -9.93
C ASP A 206 -24.87 -15.15 -9.92
N ALA A 207 -25.85 -14.35 -10.36
CA ALA A 207 -25.73 -12.90 -10.39
C ALA A 207 -25.61 -12.28 -8.98
N ALA A 208 -26.26 -12.86 -7.97
CA ALA A 208 -26.21 -12.34 -6.60
C ALA A 208 -24.82 -12.56 -5.98
N LEU A 209 -24.24 -13.74 -6.20
CA LEU A 209 -22.84 -14.02 -5.85
C LEU A 209 -21.91 -13.05 -6.57
N THR A 210 -22.04 -12.92 -7.89
CA THR A 210 -21.17 -12.08 -8.72
C THR A 210 -21.19 -10.62 -8.25
N ASN A 211 -22.37 -10.05 -8.04
CA ASN A 211 -22.52 -8.67 -7.55
C ASN A 211 -21.87 -8.49 -6.18
N THR A 212 -22.00 -9.49 -5.31
CA THR A 212 -21.43 -9.42 -3.99
C THR A 212 -19.90 -9.48 -4.02
N LEU A 213 -19.31 -10.37 -4.83
CA LEU A 213 -17.86 -10.44 -5.01
C LEU A 213 -17.30 -9.17 -5.66
N ASN A 214 -18.06 -8.55 -6.58
CA ASN A 214 -17.72 -7.23 -7.14
C ASN A 214 -17.65 -6.14 -6.07
N GLN A 215 -18.57 -6.14 -5.10
CA GLN A 215 -18.56 -5.20 -3.98
C GLN A 215 -17.39 -5.46 -3.01
N LEU A 216 -17.05 -6.72 -2.76
CA LEU A 216 -15.93 -7.09 -1.89
C LEU A 216 -14.57 -6.68 -2.44
N SER A 217 -14.42 -6.66 -3.77
CA SER A 217 -13.19 -6.30 -4.47
C SER A 217 -13.26 -4.91 -5.14
N LEU A 218 -14.22 -4.08 -4.72
CA LEU A 218 -14.36 -2.70 -5.14
C LEU A 218 -13.26 -1.84 -4.53
N ASN A 219 -12.62 -1.01 -5.35
CA ASN A 219 -11.82 0.09 -4.85
C ASN A 219 -12.69 1.36 -4.84
N PRO A 220 -12.92 1.99 -3.68
CA PRO A 220 -13.80 3.16 -3.58
C PRO A 220 -13.25 4.38 -4.33
N TYR A 221 -11.93 4.56 -4.38
CA TYR A 221 -11.28 5.70 -5.03
C TYR A 221 -11.18 5.56 -6.56
N ALA A 222 -11.14 4.32 -7.06
CA ALA A 222 -11.24 4.05 -8.50
C ALA A 222 -12.69 3.86 -8.97
N ASN A 223 -13.65 3.78 -8.04
CA ASN A 223 -15.05 3.40 -8.26
C ASN A 223 -15.20 2.19 -9.20
N ALA A 224 -14.34 1.18 -9.02
CA ALA A 224 -14.25 0.04 -9.93
C ALA A 224 -13.87 -1.24 -9.21
N THR A 225 -14.41 -2.36 -9.70
CA THR A 225 -14.01 -3.70 -9.27
C THR A 225 -12.60 -4.00 -9.78
N MET A 226 -11.67 -4.26 -8.86
CA MET A 226 -10.26 -4.48 -9.23
C MET A 226 -9.93 -5.96 -9.46
N TYR A 227 -10.29 -6.82 -8.51
CA TYR A 227 -9.74 -8.18 -8.43
C TYR A 227 -10.81 -9.26 -8.28
N ASN A 228 -11.85 -9.23 -9.12
CA ASN A 228 -12.83 -10.31 -9.22
C ASN A 228 -12.62 -11.15 -10.47
N PHE A 229 -12.25 -12.42 -10.28
CA PHE A 229 -11.93 -13.34 -11.36
C PHE A 229 -12.91 -14.49 -11.44
N ALA A 230 -13.24 -14.91 -12.66
CA ALA A 230 -13.98 -16.15 -12.89
C ALA A 230 -13.05 -17.37 -12.76
N SER A 231 -13.50 -18.41 -12.05
CA SER A 231 -12.80 -19.71 -11.97
C SER A 231 -12.59 -20.40 -13.33
N THR A 232 -13.34 -19.99 -14.35
CA THR A 232 -13.26 -20.49 -15.73
C THR A 232 -12.28 -19.71 -16.60
N SER A 233 -11.68 -18.63 -16.09
CA SER A 233 -10.69 -17.85 -16.83
C SER A 233 -9.44 -18.69 -17.13
N ASN A 234 -8.97 -18.63 -18.38
CA ASN A 234 -7.74 -19.29 -18.81
C ASN A 234 -6.46 -18.58 -18.31
N THR A 235 -6.57 -17.33 -17.86
CA THR A 235 -5.46 -16.54 -17.31
C THR A 235 -5.45 -16.51 -15.78
N LEU A 236 -6.39 -17.21 -15.13
CA LEU A 236 -6.62 -17.12 -13.67
C LEU A 236 -5.36 -17.32 -12.82
N THR A 237 -4.46 -18.22 -13.21
CA THR A 237 -3.19 -18.42 -12.50
C THR A 237 -2.31 -17.19 -12.53
N ALA A 238 -2.17 -16.55 -13.69
CA ALA A 238 -1.38 -15.33 -13.86
C ALA A 238 -2.06 -14.14 -13.19
N ASP A 239 -3.39 -14.03 -13.32
CA ASP A 239 -4.17 -12.94 -12.72
C ASP A 239 -4.14 -13.00 -11.19
N LEU A 240 -4.25 -14.19 -10.59
CA LEU A 240 -4.13 -14.37 -9.14
C LEU A 240 -2.72 -14.01 -8.65
N SER A 241 -1.68 -14.51 -9.33
CA SER A 241 -0.27 -14.20 -9.02
C SER A 241 -0.02 -12.68 -9.07
N TRP A 242 -0.51 -12.03 -10.12
CA TRP A 242 -0.41 -10.59 -10.29
C TRP A 242 -1.19 -9.82 -9.22
N ALA A 243 -2.44 -10.18 -8.92
CA ALA A 243 -3.24 -9.48 -7.92
C ALA A 243 -2.63 -9.56 -6.51
N ILE A 244 -2.05 -10.71 -6.14
CA ILE A 244 -1.30 -10.85 -4.88
C ILE A 244 -0.08 -9.92 -4.87
N LEU A 245 0.63 -9.80 -6.00
CA LEU A 245 1.75 -8.89 -6.12
C LEU A 245 1.32 -7.41 -6.06
N GLN A 246 0.14 -7.07 -6.58
CA GLN A 246 -0.43 -5.74 -6.42
C GLN A 246 -0.76 -5.43 -4.95
N ALA A 247 -1.21 -6.42 -4.17
CA ALA A 247 -1.41 -6.24 -2.73
C ALA A 247 -0.11 -5.88 -2.00
N ASN A 248 1.03 -6.38 -2.48
CA ASN A 248 2.38 -6.02 -2.01
C ASN A 248 2.80 -4.60 -2.39
N CYS A 249 2.02 -3.85 -3.18
CA CYS A 249 2.24 -2.43 -3.41
C CYS A 249 1.32 -1.61 -2.50
N PHE A 250 1.87 -1.04 -1.43
CA PHE A 250 1.09 -0.53 -0.30
C PHE A 250 1.66 0.75 0.31
N CYS A 251 0.82 1.45 1.08
CA CYS A 251 1.22 2.68 1.76
C CYS A 251 1.60 2.38 3.21
N GLN A 252 2.55 3.16 3.71
CA GLN A 252 3.10 2.95 5.06
C GLN A 252 2.32 3.62 6.16
N VAL A 253 1.81 4.80 5.82
CA VAL A 253 0.98 5.59 6.69
C VAL A 253 -0.42 5.03 6.57
N GLU A 254 -1.11 4.94 7.70
CA GLU A 254 -2.44 4.34 7.78
C GLU A 254 -3.43 5.06 6.87
N GLU A 255 -3.31 6.39 6.78
CA GLU A 255 -4.11 7.28 5.95
C GLU A 255 -3.66 7.28 4.49
N GLY A 256 -2.66 6.47 4.13
CA GLY A 256 -2.07 6.42 2.81
C GLY A 256 -2.92 5.61 1.85
N ILE A 257 -3.30 6.22 0.73
CA ILE A 257 -4.12 5.63 -0.31
C ILE A 257 -3.24 5.28 -1.50
N PRO A 258 -3.07 3.98 -1.86
CA PRO A 258 -2.26 3.59 -3.01
C PRO A 258 -2.87 4.12 -4.31
N LEU A 259 -2.07 4.78 -5.14
CA LEU A 259 -2.50 5.26 -6.45
C LEU A 259 -2.91 4.07 -7.31
N VAL A 260 -4.13 4.12 -7.83
CA VAL A 260 -4.69 3.11 -8.72
C VAL A 260 -5.13 3.77 -10.02
N MET A 261 -4.68 3.23 -11.14
CA MET A 261 -5.09 3.70 -12.47
C MET A 261 -5.40 2.53 -13.38
N PHE A 262 -6.26 2.78 -14.38
CA PHE A 262 -6.62 1.78 -15.37
C PHE A 262 -5.50 1.60 -16.39
N ASP A 263 -4.86 0.43 -16.40
CA ASP A 263 -3.89 0.06 -17.41
C ASP A 263 -4.60 -0.44 -18.67
N LYS A 264 -4.66 0.42 -19.69
CA LYS A 264 -5.27 0.15 -20.99
C LYS A 264 -4.60 -1.02 -21.73
N SER A 265 -3.31 -1.25 -21.52
CA SER A 265 -2.57 -2.32 -22.20
C SER A 265 -2.99 -3.71 -21.71
N ASN A 266 -3.31 -3.81 -20.42
CA ASN A 266 -3.67 -5.05 -19.75
C ASN A 266 -5.17 -5.13 -19.40
N ASN A 267 -5.94 -4.11 -19.78
CA ASN A 267 -7.38 -3.96 -19.55
C ASN A 267 -7.78 -4.24 -18.09
N ARG A 268 -7.04 -3.66 -17.14
CA ARG A 268 -7.19 -3.90 -15.69
C ARG A 268 -6.71 -2.70 -14.88
N TYR A 269 -7.19 -2.56 -13.64
CA TYR A 269 -6.70 -1.55 -12.72
C TYR A 269 -5.42 -2.02 -12.01
N SER A 270 -4.36 -1.21 -12.07
CA SER A 270 -3.06 -1.51 -11.45
C SER A 270 -2.76 -0.47 -10.37
N ARG A 271 -2.06 -0.91 -9.32
CA ARG A 271 -1.41 -0.02 -8.36
C ARG A 271 -0.11 0.50 -8.94
N TYR A 272 0.23 1.72 -8.54
CA TYR A 272 1.45 2.42 -8.93
C TYR A 272 2.30 2.67 -7.68
N ALA A 273 3.59 2.93 -7.88
CA ALA A 273 4.58 3.10 -6.82
C ALA A 273 4.46 4.46 -6.09
N GLN A 274 3.22 4.89 -5.80
CA GLN A 274 2.86 6.18 -5.25
C GLN A 274 1.64 6.04 -4.34
N CYS A 275 1.65 6.80 -3.25
CA CYS A 275 0.58 6.91 -2.28
C CYS A 275 0.13 8.37 -2.20
N MET A 276 -1.17 8.57 -2.05
CA MET A 276 -1.76 9.87 -1.72
C MET A 276 -2.10 9.89 -0.24
N VAL A 277 -1.85 11.02 0.41
CA VAL A 277 -2.06 11.21 1.85
C VAL A 277 -2.68 12.59 2.05
N LEU A 278 -3.73 12.68 2.85
CA LEU A 278 -4.24 13.97 3.31
C LEU A 278 -3.56 14.29 4.64
N ALA A 279 -2.65 15.25 4.64
CA ALA A 279 -1.79 15.56 5.78
C ALA A 279 -2.08 16.95 6.36
N GLY A 280 -2.02 17.06 7.69
CA GLY A 280 -2.27 18.29 8.44
C GLY A 280 -2.94 17.98 9.78
N SER A 281 -3.07 18.99 10.65
CA SER A 281 -3.71 18.83 11.96
C SER A 281 -5.24 18.76 11.92
N GLY A 282 -5.84 19.06 10.76
CA GLY A 282 -7.28 19.30 10.68
C GLY A 282 -7.73 20.59 11.37
N ASP A 283 -6.78 21.42 11.82
CA ASP A 283 -7.04 22.78 12.30
C ASP A 283 -6.97 23.76 11.11
N PRO A 284 -8.08 24.43 10.75
CA PRO A 284 -8.07 25.43 9.69
C PRO A 284 -7.04 26.54 9.89
N THR A 285 -6.59 26.79 11.12
CA THR A 285 -5.57 27.80 11.42
C THR A 285 -4.15 27.36 11.05
N GLU A 286 -3.85 26.05 11.01
CA GLU A 286 -2.54 25.58 10.55
C GLU A 286 -2.36 25.79 9.05
N GLY A 287 -3.46 25.65 8.29
CA GLY A 287 -3.50 26.05 6.89
C GLY A 287 -3.06 27.50 6.73
N ILE A 288 -3.51 28.42 7.61
CA ILE A 288 -3.19 29.86 7.62
C ILE A 288 -1.71 30.13 7.93
N GLU A 289 -1.08 29.31 8.76
CA GLU A 289 0.30 29.53 9.21
C GLU A 289 1.36 28.89 8.29
N ASN A 290 1.02 27.80 7.59
CA ASN A 290 1.95 27.00 6.80
C ASN A 290 1.44 26.83 5.36
N ASN A 291 2.31 26.97 4.36
CA ASN A 291 1.95 26.59 2.99
C ASN A 291 1.96 25.06 2.81
N VAL A 292 1.29 24.56 1.77
CA VAL A 292 1.18 23.11 1.51
C VAL A 292 2.53 22.36 1.47
N PRO A 293 3.60 22.89 0.83
CA PRO A 293 4.94 22.28 0.89
C PRO A 293 5.44 22.07 2.32
N GLN A 294 5.23 23.04 3.21
CA GLN A 294 5.62 22.95 4.60
C GLN A 294 4.76 21.95 5.38
N ILE A 295 3.44 21.91 5.13
CA ILE A 295 2.55 20.92 5.72
C ILE A 295 3.02 19.51 5.33
N CYS A 296 3.19 19.22 4.04
CA CYS A 296 3.66 17.90 3.60
C CYS A 296 5.04 17.56 4.19
N ALA A 297 5.97 18.51 4.21
CA ALA A 297 7.31 18.30 4.75
C ALA A 297 7.32 17.99 6.25
N ASN A 298 6.38 18.54 7.05
CA ASN A 298 6.25 18.23 8.47
C ASN A 298 5.94 16.74 8.74
N TYR A 299 5.46 16.01 7.72
CA TYR A 299 5.15 14.58 7.78
C TYR A 299 6.09 13.73 6.90
N ASP A 300 7.24 14.27 6.47
CA ASP A 300 8.17 13.62 5.53
C ASP A 300 7.53 13.22 4.17
N LEU A 301 6.54 14.00 3.74
CA LEU A 301 5.82 13.83 2.46
C LEU A 301 6.20 14.96 1.48
N THR A 302 5.82 14.80 0.22
CA THR A 302 5.88 15.88 -0.77
C THR A 302 4.48 16.27 -1.24
N PRO A 303 4.24 17.50 -1.71
CA PRO A 303 2.98 17.84 -2.36
C PRO A 303 2.64 16.89 -3.50
N ALA A 304 1.37 16.51 -3.62
CA ALA A 304 0.94 15.61 -4.68
C ALA A 304 1.19 16.19 -6.07
N SER A 305 1.51 15.32 -7.01
CA SER A 305 1.72 15.61 -8.42
C SER A 305 0.61 14.98 -9.26
N ILE A 306 0.31 15.57 -10.42
CA ILE A 306 -0.72 15.10 -11.34
C ILE A 306 -0.10 14.99 -12.74
N LEU A 307 0.30 13.77 -13.11
CA LEU A 307 1.09 13.52 -14.33
C LEU A 307 0.24 12.96 -15.48
N SER A 308 -1.04 12.67 -15.24
CA SER A 308 -1.98 12.16 -16.24
C SER A 308 -3.43 12.45 -15.86
N ALA A 309 -4.34 12.37 -16.84
CA ALA A 309 -5.78 12.49 -16.60
C ALA A 309 -6.33 11.39 -15.67
N ASP A 310 -5.80 10.17 -15.76
CA ASP A 310 -6.22 9.06 -14.90
C ASP A 310 -5.79 9.31 -13.44
N GLN A 311 -4.61 9.89 -13.24
CA GLN A 311 -4.13 10.33 -11.92
C GLN A 311 -4.96 11.50 -11.38
N GLU A 312 -5.33 12.46 -12.23
CA GLU A 312 -6.20 13.56 -11.83
C GLU A 312 -7.57 13.05 -11.34
N ASN A 313 -8.21 12.17 -12.11
CA ASN A 313 -9.49 11.56 -11.73
C ASN A 313 -9.38 10.80 -10.39
N PHE A 314 -8.30 10.06 -10.18
CA PHE A 314 -8.06 9.36 -8.93
C PHE A 314 -7.91 10.35 -7.76
N VAL A 315 -7.08 11.37 -7.92
CA VAL A 315 -6.83 12.38 -6.90
C VAL A 315 -8.09 13.19 -6.57
N GLN A 316 -8.91 13.51 -7.57
CA GLN A 316 -10.23 14.11 -7.36
C GLN A 316 -11.13 13.21 -6.52
N ASN A 317 -11.20 11.92 -6.82
CA ASN A 317 -12.01 10.99 -6.03
C ASN A 317 -11.52 10.89 -4.58
N VAL A 318 -10.22 10.92 -4.35
CA VAL A 318 -9.64 10.99 -2.99
C VAL A 318 -10.10 12.27 -2.29
N TRP A 319 -9.93 13.43 -2.93
CA TRP A 319 -10.27 14.73 -2.36
C TRP A 319 -11.77 14.89 -2.08
N VAL A 320 -12.62 14.54 -3.04
CA VAL A 320 -14.09 14.66 -2.96
C VAL A 320 -14.70 13.60 -2.03
N SER A 321 -14.03 12.46 -1.81
CA SER A 321 -14.56 11.45 -0.89
C SER A 321 -14.59 11.88 0.58
N GLU A 322 -13.84 12.92 0.94
CA GLU A 322 -13.69 13.36 2.33
C GLU A 322 -14.62 14.54 2.71
N GLU A 323 -15.11 15.34 1.75
CA GLU A 323 -16.01 16.47 2.03
C GLU A 323 -17.16 16.61 1.01
N GLU A 324 -18.31 17.12 1.49
CA GLU A 324 -19.45 17.47 0.63
C GLU A 324 -19.19 18.72 -0.22
N ASP A 325 -18.22 19.56 0.17
CA ASP A 325 -17.84 20.78 -0.54
C ASP A 325 -16.43 20.67 -1.15
N SER A 326 -16.37 20.98 -2.43
CA SER A 326 -15.23 20.75 -3.30
C SER A 326 -14.40 22.03 -3.43
N ALA A 327 -13.76 22.39 -2.32
CA ALA A 327 -12.86 23.52 -2.25
C ALA A 327 -11.65 23.34 -3.21
N PRO A 328 -11.13 24.44 -3.81
CA PRO A 328 -9.93 24.36 -4.62
C PRO A 328 -8.74 23.90 -3.78
N TYR A 329 -7.87 23.07 -4.36
CA TYR A 329 -6.72 22.54 -3.63
C TYR A 329 -5.43 22.59 -4.41
N TYR A 330 -4.33 22.75 -3.68
CA TYR A 330 -3.01 22.83 -4.26
C TYR A 330 -2.54 21.46 -4.78
N ILE A 331 -2.00 21.45 -6.00
CA ILE A 331 -1.58 20.21 -6.68
C ILE A 331 -0.06 20.14 -6.88
N GLY A 332 0.78 20.69 -6.00
CA GLY A 332 2.23 20.48 -6.07
C GLY A 332 2.99 21.08 -7.27
N LEU A 333 2.29 21.67 -8.23
CA LEU A 333 2.86 22.41 -9.36
C LEU A 333 3.10 23.87 -8.94
N HIS A 334 4.31 24.38 -9.11
CA HIS A 334 4.69 25.73 -8.72
C HIS A 334 5.71 26.34 -9.68
N LYS A 335 5.90 27.67 -9.65
CA LYS A 335 6.98 28.34 -10.37
C LYS A 335 8.28 28.27 -9.57
N ASN A 336 9.34 27.81 -10.22
CA ASN A 336 10.71 27.89 -9.69
C ASN A 336 11.25 29.34 -9.76
N SER A 337 12.49 29.54 -9.31
CA SER A 337 13.18 30.84 -9.34
C SER A 337 13.39 31.42 -10.74
N GLN A 338 13.18 30.62 -11.80
CA GLN A 338 13.27 31.03 -13.21
C GLN A 338 11.88 31.28 -13.82
N SER A 339 10.83 31.33 -13.01
CA SER A 339 9.43 31.48 -13.44
C SER A 339 8.93 30.35 -14.34
N GLN A 340 9.58 29.19 -14.28
CA GLN A 340 9.13 27.99 -14.95
C GLN A 340 8.28 27.20 -13.96
N TRP A 341 7.11 26.76 -14.40
CA TRP A 341 6.36 25.77 -13.66
C TRP A 341 7.24 24.52 -13.47
N VAL A 342 7.13 23.84 -12.32
CA VAL A 342 7.82 22.60 -11.92
C VAL A 342 7.00 21.88 -10.85
N TRP A 343 7.10 20.54 -10.78
CA TRP A 343 6.51 19.75 -9.69
C TRP A 343 7.46 19.72 -8.49
N TYR A 344 6.92 19.59 -7.28
CA TYR A 344 7.72 19.45 -6.04
C TYR A 344 8.46 18.12 -5.91
N ASP A 345 8.12 17.09 -6.70
CA ASP A 345 8.79 15.79 -6.63
C ASP A 345 10.23 15.88 -7.18
N TYR A 346 11.19 15.72 -6.27
CA TYR A 346 12.64 15.85 -6.50
C TYR A 346 13.22 14.93 -7.60
N ASN A 347 12.48 13.92 -8.07
CA ASN A 347 12.91 13.03 -9.15
C ASN A 347 12.35 13.39 -10.54
N LEU A 348 11.45 14.37 -10.64
CA LEU A 348 10.90 14.86 -11.90
C LEU A 348 11.62 16.16 -12.28
N THR A 349 12.90 16.05 -12.64
CA THR A 349 13.71 17.20 -13.07
C THR A 349 13.37 17.70 -14.48
N ASP A 350 12.49 17.00 -15.20
CA ASP A 350 12.07 17.43 -16.53
C ASP A 350 10.61 17.90 -16.51
N PHE A 351 10.45 19.17 -16.90
CA PHE A 351 9.17 19.84 -16.96
C PHE A 351 8.30 19.39 -18.15
N SER A 352 8.77 18.40 -18.90
CA SER A 352 8.06 17.77 -20.00
C SER A 352 6.99 16.76 -19.55
N ALA A 353 6.50 16.81 -18.32
CA ALA A 353 5.28 16.11 -17.94
C ALA A 353 4.17 16.58 -18.89
N SER A 354 3.82 15.74 -19.87
CA SER A 354 3.02 16.10 -21.04
C SER A 354 1.54 16.38 -20.73
N TYR A 355 1.15 16.24 -19.46
CA TYR A 355 -0.20 16.48 -18.99
C TYR A 355 -0.30 17.86 -18.34
N PHE A 356 -1.11 18.70 -18.98
CA PHE A 356 -1.56 19.97 -18.41
C PHE A 356 -3.06 20.05 -18.58
N ASN A 357 -3.77 20.44 -17.51
CA ASN A 357 -5.21 20.65 -17.54
C ASN A 357 -5.58 22.09 -17.14
N TRP A 358 -4.81 23.07 -17.61
CA TRP A 358 -5.10 24.49 -17.37
C TRP A 358 -6.50 24.86 -17.85
N ALA A 359 -7.21 25.61 -17.02
CA ALA A 359 -8.47 26.23 -17.40
C ALA A 359 -8.28 27.14 -18.62
N PRO A 360 -9.30 27.32 -19.48
CA PRO A 360 -9.20 28.25 -20.60
C PRO A 360 -8.76 29.65 -20.15
N GLY A 361 -7.63 30.13 -20.68
CA GLY A 361 -7.05 31.43 -20.34
C GLY A 361 -6.07 31.42 -19.16
N TYR A 362 -5.74 30.25 -18.61
CA TYR A 362 -4.70 30.06 -17.59
C TYR A 362 -3.44 29.41 -18.18
N PRO A 363 -2.26 29.59 -17.56
CA PRO A 363 -2.00 30.45 -16.40
C PRO A 363 -2.07 31.95 -16.76
N GLN A 364 -2.65 32.76 -15.89
CA GLN A 364 -2.76 34.22 -15.98
C GLN A 364 -1.51 34.95 -15.44
N ASN A 365 -0.59 34.20 -14.82
CA ASN A 365 0.59 34.70 -14.11
C ASN A 365 0.26 35.64 -12.95
N ASN A 366 -0.90 35.46 -12.32
CA ASN A 366 -1.29 36.13 -11.09
C ASN A 366 -0.85 35.34 -9.84
N GLY A 367 -0.29 34.14 -10.03
CA GLY A 367 0.21 33.30 -8.96
C GLY A 367 1.46 32.50 -9.30
N ASN A 368 2.02 31.85 -8.29
CA ASN A 368 3.20 30.97 -8.38
C ASN A 368 2.87 29.50 -8.13
N CYS A 369 1.61 29.17 -7.86
CA CYS A 369 1.16 27.82 -7.55
C CYS A 369 -0.02 27.45 -8.44
N ALA A 370 -0.16 26.16 -8.78
CA ALA A 370 -1.35 25.67 -9.46
C ALA A 370 -2.28 25.02 -8.46
N VAL A 371 -3.56 25.34 -8.58
CA VAL A 371 -4.64 24.75 -7.80
C VAL A 371 -5.62 24.08 -8.74
N LEU A 372 -6.21 22.98 -8.31
CA LEU A 372 -7.30 22.32 -9.01
C LEU A 372 -8.62 22.91 -8.51
N ASN A 373 -9.44 23.39 -9.43
CA ASN A 373 -10.68 24.12 -9.17
C ASN A 373 -11.75 23.70 -10.18
N TYR A 374 -13.02 24.00 -9.92
CA TYR A 374 -14.05 23.81 -10.93
C TYR A 374 -13.89 24.77 -12.10
N ALA A 375 -14.14 24.23 -13.29
CA ALA A 375 -14.50 25.01 -14.44
C ALA A 375 -15.85 25.69 -14.20
N ASN A 376 -16.18 26.66 -15.05
CA ASN A 376 -17.45 27.40 -14.96
C ASN A 376 -18.71 26.51 -15.11
N ASP A 377 -18.55 25.26 -15.52
CA ASP A 377 -19.63 24.27 -15.62
C ASP A 377 -19.97 23.61 -14.28
N GLY A 378 -19.18 23.83 -13.23
CA GLY A 378 -19.37 23.25 -11.89
C GLY A 378 -19.21 21.73 -11.82
N THR A 379 -18.69 21.10 -12.86
CA THR A 379 -18.59 19.63 -12.97
C THR A 379 -17.22 19.14 -13.43
N THR A 380 -16.50 19.95 -14.19
CA THR A 380 -15.16 19.64 -14.67
C THR A 380 -14.13 20.32 -13.78
N PHE A 381 -13.08 19.60 -13.41
CA PHE A 381 -11.94 20.20 -12.73
C PHE A 381 -10.88 20.65 -13.73
N VAL A 382 -10.27 21.79 -13.45
CA VAL A 382 -9.25 22.45 -14.27
C VAL A 382 -8.24 23.16 -13.38
N TRP A 383 -7.05 23.41 -13.90
CA TRP A 383 -5.99 24.07 -13.15
C TRP A 383 -6.05 25.58 -13.32
N GLN A 384 -5.85 26.30 -12.23
CA GLN A 384 -5.72 27.75 -12.22
C GLN A 384 -4.44 28.11 -11.48
N ASP A 385 -3.74 29.16 -11.92
CA ASP A 385 -2.67 29.71 -11.11
C ASP A 385 -3.24 30.58 -10.01
N ALA A 386 -2.63 30.46 -8.85
CA ALA A 386 -3.02 31.11 -7.62
C ALA A 386 -1.76 31.41 -6.79
N ASP A 387 -1.92 32.29 -5.81
CA ASP A 387 -0.89 32.45 -4.80
C ASP A 387 -0.70 31.13 -4.04
N CYS A 388 0.51 30.87 -3.57
CA CYS A 388 0.84 29.64 -2.83
C CYS A 388 0.30 29.64 -1.39
N GLU A 389 -0.85 30.30 -1.19
CA GLU A 389 -1.39 30.67 0.10
C GLU A 389 -2.16 29.52 0.79
N PRO A 390 -2.26 29.59 2.13
CA PRO A 390 -3.08 28.76 3.00
C PRO A 390 -4.48 28.30 2.56
N GLN A 391 -5.22 29.16 1.86
CA GLN A 391 -6.66 28.93 1.60
C GLN A 391 -6.95 27.73 0.70
N TYR A 392 -5.92 27.10 0.15
CA TYR A 392 -6.01 25.90 -0.69
C TYR A 392 -5.78 24.61 0.11
N THR A 393 -6.07 24.66 1.41
CA THR A 393 -6.11 23.52 2.33
C THR A 393 -7.56 23.22 2.73
N LEU A 394 -7.88 21.94 2.96
CA LEU A 394 -9.19 21.47 3.38
C LEU A 394 -9.22 21.37 4.90
N ASN A 395 -9.77 22.38 5.58
CA ASN A 395 -9.71 22.45 7.06
C ASN A 395 -8.29 22.26 7.61
N GLY A 396 -7.28 22.83 6.94
CA GLY A 396 -5.87 22.64 7.32
C GLY A 396 -5.22 21.35 6.80
N LEU A 397 -5.94 20.52 6.04
CA LEU A 397 -5.40 19.35 5.34
C LEU A 397 -4.87 19.70 3.95
N SER A 398 -3.75 19.11 3.60
CA SER A 398 -3.07 19.22 2.32
C SER A 398 -3.00 17.87 1.63
N LEU A 399 -3.15 17.87 0.30
CA LEU A 399 -2.91 16.67 -0.48
C LEU A 399 -1.40 16.49 -0.72
N CYS A 400 -0.86 15.46 -0.10
CA CYS A 400 0.53 15.07 -0.19
C CYS A 400 0.66 13.70 -0.85
N GLN A 401 1.88 13.36 -1.24
CA GLN A 401 2.25 12.08 -1.79
C GLN A 401 3.50 11.51 -1.10
N MET A 402 3.63 10.20 -1.16
CA MET A 402 4.87 9.49 -0.86
C MET A 402 5.06 8.32 -1.82
N ARG A 403 6.27 7.76 -1.86
CA ARG A 403 6.51 6.52 -2.58
C ARG A 403 5.85 5.37 -1.83
N SER A 404 5.17 4.49 -2.56
CA SER A 404 4.64 3.25 -1.97
C SER A 404 5.76 2.23 -1.74
N CYS A 405 5.45 1.24 -0.93
CA CYS A 405 6.33 0.13 -0.62
C CYS A 405 5.99 -1.05 -1.49
N ASP A 406 7.03 -1.73 -1.98
CA ASP A 406 6.91 -2.90 -2.83
C ASP A 406 8.08 -3.88 -2.58
N ALA A 407 8.18 -4.92 -3.41
CA ALA A 407 9.18 -5.97 -3.29
C ALA A 407 10.64 -5.49 -3.44
N GLU A 408 10.88 -4.29 -3.98
CA GLU A 408 12.19 -3.68 -4.15
C GLU A 408 12.44 -2.52 -3.16
N SER A 409 11.38 -1.98 -2.55
CA SER A 409 11.44 -0.92 -1.54
C SER A 409 10.93 -1.35 -0.17
N VAL A 410 11.10 -2.61 0.24
CA VAL A 410 10.56 -3.13 1.52
C VAL A 410 11.11 -2.43 2.77
N ALA A 411 12.25 -1.72 2.65
CA ALA A 411 12.87 -0.95 3.73
C ALA A 411 12.04 0.23 4.24
N CYS A 412 10.86 0.47 3.67
CA CYS A 412 10.00 1.50 4.19
C CYS A 412 9.63 1.28 5.68
N GLY A 413 9.55 0.04 6.18
CA GLY A 413 9.12 -0.25 7.56
C GLY A 413 10.15 -0.04 8.69
N PHE A 414 11.35 0.50 8.41
CA PHE A 414 12.52 0.32 9.29
C PHE A 414 13.07 1.56 9.99
N VAL A 415 12.46 2.74 9.81
CA VAL A 415 13.14 3.99 10.21
C VAL A 415 13.08 4.27 11.72
N GLU A 416 12.11 3.80 12.50
CA GLU A 416 12.01 4.18 13.93
C GLU A 416 12.63 3.21 14.95
N VAL A 417 12.84 1.93 14.64
CA VAL A 417 13.24 0.95 15.68
C VAL A 417 14.76 0.90 15.93
N ILE A 418 15.58 1.45 15.04
CA ILE A 418 17.05 1.37 15.14
C ILE A 418 17.62 2.22 16.29
N ILE A 419 16.93 3.30 16.69
CA ILE A 419 17.44 4.19 17.74
C ILE A 419 17.32 3.53 19.14
N LEU A 420 16.34 2.67 19.38
CA LEU A 420 16.14 2.04 20.69
C LEU A 420 17.02 0.80 20.93
N ALA A 421 17.42 0.09 19.88
CA ALA A 421 18.30 -1.09 20.01
C ALA A 421 19.77 -0.70 20.27
N SER A 422 20.24 0.41 19.66
CA SER A 422 21.58 0.97 19.88
C SER A 422 21.80 1.47 21.32
N ASP A 423 20.74 1.98 21.97
CA ASP A 423 20.84 2.49 23.35
C ASP A 423 20.85 1.38 24.42
N GLN A 424 20.26 0.21 24.13
CA GLN A 424 20.26 -0.95 25.03
C GLN A 424 21.63 -1.64 25.09
N GLU A 425 22.38 -1.72 23.99
CA GLU A 425 23.75 -2.27 24.00
C GLU A 425 24.76 -1.35 24.70
N ASN A 426 24.53 -0.03 24.68
CA ASN A 426 25.41 0.93 25.36
C ASN A 426 25.15 1.07 26.87
N THR A 427 23.98 0.64 27.38
CA THR A 427 23.69 0.66 28.83
C THR A 427 24.16 -0.58 29.57
N GLN A 428 24.46 -1.70 28.90
CA GLN A 428 25.00 -2.92 29.53
C GLN A 428 26.52 -2.91 29.76
N ARG A 429 27.26 -1.87 29.33
CA ARG A 429 28.71 -1.73 29.55
C ARG A 429 29.11 -0.63 30.55
N ARG A 430 28.29 -0.37 31.58
CA ARG A 430 28.72 0.47 32.72
C ARG A 430 28.68 -0.34 34.03
N PRO A 431 29.80 -0.46 34.77
CA PRO A 431 29.81 -1.14 36.05
C PRO A 431 29.01 -0.34 37.08
N ALA A 432 28.19 -1.07 37.84
CA ALA A 432 27.32 -0.55 38.88
C ALA A 432 28.12 0.06 40.04
N HIS A 433 28.06 1.38 40.19
CA HIS A 433 28.25 2.07 41.46
C HIS A 433 27.52 3.42 41.41
N GLU A 434 26.28 3.46 41.91
CA GLU A 434 25.74 4.46 42.85
C GLU A 434 24.20 4.38 42.93
N LYS A 435 23.69 4.55 44.15
CA LYS A 435 22.27 4.50 44.52
C LYS A 435 21.64 5.91 44.46
N PRO A 436 20.29 6.03 44.55
CA PRO A 436 19.48 6.87 43.67
C PRO A 436 19.11 8.25 44.25
N SER A 437 18.76 9.19 43.37
CA SER A 437 18.04 10.42 43.72
C SER A 437 16.70 10.50 43.00
N LYS A 438 15.67 10.85 43.76
CA LYS A 438 14.25 10.90 43.44
C LYS A 438 13.92 12.08 42.51
N ARG A 439 13.04 11.87 41.52
CA ARG A 439 11.95 12.83 41.18
C ARG A 439 10.86 12.16 40.36
N LEU A 440 9.71 11.98 41.01
CA LEU A 440 8.41 11.65 40.41
C LEU A 440 7.74 12.94 39.95
N HIS A 441 7.33 13.01 38.69
CA HIS A 441 6.22 13.87 38.28
C HIS A 441 5.14 13.06 37.57
N LYS A 442 3.97 13.05 38.22
CA LYS A 442 2.67 12.59 37.73
C LYS A 442 2.19 13.54 36.64
N ILE A 443 1.59 13.01 35.58
CA ILE A 443 0.46 13.67 34.91
C ILE A 443 -0.67 12.66 34.79
N SER A 444 -1.86 13.14 35.16
CA SER A 444 -3.07 12.41 35.49
C SER A 444 -3.97 12.28 34.26
N ARG A 445 -4.46 11.06 33.98
CA ARG A 445 -5.61 10.80 33.11
C ARG A 445 -6.89 11.26 33.80
N ALA A 446 -7.63 12.18 33.18
CA ALA A 446 -9.00 12.52 33.57
C ALA A 446 -9.99 11.86 32.61
N ASN A 447 -10.65 10.80 33.08
CA ASN A 447 -11.88 10.28 32.49
C ASN A 447 -13.04 11.21 32.86
N SER A 448 -13.84 11.64 31.88
CA SER A 448 -15.15 12.22 32.13
C SER A 448 -16.25 11.37 31.46
N ASN A 449 -16.92 10.60 32.30
CA ASN A 449 -18.24 10.03 32.02
C ASN A 449 -19.25 11.17 31.79
N LYS A 450 -20.02 11.13 30.71
CA LYS A 450 -21.33 11.80 30.65
C LYS A 450 -22.41 10.83 30.18
N ARG A 451 -23.38 10.70 31.08
CA ARG A 451 -24.60 9.89 31.03
C ARG A 451 -25.75 10.90 30.89
N ILE A 452 -26.52 10.86 29.80
CA ILE A 452 -27.81 11.58 29.65
C ILE A 452 -28.73 10.62 28.87
N VAL A 453 -29.56 9.81 29.55
CA VAL A 453 -30.99 10.01 29.86
C VAL A 453 -31.91 9.95 28.61
N ARG A 454 -32.73 8.90 28.58
CA ARG A 454 -33.91 8.70 27.70
C ARG A 454 -35.11 9.54 28.16
N LYS A 455 -35.87 10.04 27.18
CA LYS A 455 -37.33 10.30 27.05
C LYS A 455 -37.46 11.42 26.00
N HIS A 456 -38.24 11.36 24.92
CA HIS A 456 -39.48 10.66 24.59
C HIS A 456 -39.41 9.98 23.24
#